data_AF-A0A943WMD5-F1
#
_entry.id   AF-A0A943WMD5-F1
#
_cell.length_a   1.000
_cell.length_b   1.000
_cell.length_c   1.000
_cell.angle_alpha   90.00
_cell.angle_beta   90.00
_cell.angle_gamma   90.00
#
_symmetry.space_group_name_H-M   'P 1'
#
loop_
_entity.id
_entity.type
_entity.pdbx_description
1 polymer ?
#
loop_
_entity_poly.entity_id
_entity_poly.type
_entity_poly.pdbx_seq_one_letter_code
_entity_poly.pdbx_strand_id
1 'polypeptide(L)'
;MDEFTKQLGDRIRNLRLSSGMNQEELAFKSGISAAHLGQIERGLKSPTISTIQKIAKALNVTLPILFSFDLPTINVTSPELNKINSYLSGLSECDIKDISKIIKSIIHIKNS
;
A
#
# COMPACT_ATOMS: atom_id res chain seq x y z
N MET A 1 15.75 -10.62 8.53
CA MET A 1 15.08 -9.31 8.69
C MET A 1 13.79 -9.38 7.89
N ASP A 2 12.74 -8.71 8.35
CA ASP A 2 11.40 -8.84 7.77
C ASP A 2 11.30 -8.14 6.40
N GLU A 3 10.78 -8.86 5.40
CA GLU A 3 10.61 -8.42 4.02
C GLU A 3 9.73 -7.15 3.93
N PHE A 4 8.68 -7.10 4.76
CA PHE A 4 7.79 -5.94 4.81
C PHE A 4 8.50 -4.68 5.29
N THR A 5 9.36 -4.80 6.31
CA THR A 5 10.20 -3.68 6.79
C THR A 5 11.13 -3.15 5.70
N LYS A 6 11.68 -4.03 4.85
CA LYS A 6 12.52 -3.64 3.72
C LYS A 6 11.73 -2.87 2.65
N GLN A 7 10.56 -3.36 2.27
CA GLN A 7 9.67 -2.70 1.31
C GLN A 7 9.21 -1.31 1.79
N LEU A 8 8.87 -1.20 3.08
CA LEU A 8 8.54 0.10 3.70
C LEU A 8 9.72 1.07 3.65
N GLY A 9 10.92 0.60 3.98
CA GLY A 9 12.14 1.41 3.91
C GLY A 9 12.39 1.95 2.49
N ASP A 10 12.30 1.08 1.48
CA ASP A 10 12.51 1.45 0.09
C ASP A 10 11.42 2.41 -0.41
N ARG A 11 10.16 2.22 0.00
CA ARG A 11 9.05 3.14 -0.33
C ARG A 11 9.25 4.53 0.27
N ILE A 12 9.66 4.61 1.54
CA ILE A 12 10.00 5.88 2.21
C ILE A 12 11.13 6.59 1.45
N ARG A 13 12.19 5.85 1.11
CA ARG A 13 13.33 6.39 0.35
C ARG A 13 12.90 6.94 -1.01
N ASN A 14 12.06 6.20 -1.74
CA ASN A 14 11.59 6.62 -3.06
C ASN A 14 10.74 7.89 -2.98
N LEU A 15 9.78 7.94 -2.08
CA LEU A 15 8.95 9.14 -1.87
C LEU A 15 9.80 10.35 -1.45
N ARG A 16 10.81 10.13 -0.60
CA ARG A 16 11.75 11.18 -0.19
C ARG A 16 12.51 11.76 -1.39
N LEU A 17 13.08 10.88 -2.22
CA LEU A 17 13.83 11.28 -3.42
C LEU A 17 12.94 12.00 -4.44
N SER A 18 11.72 11.49 -4.68
CA SER A 18 10.74 12.14 -5.57
C SER A 18 10.29 13.51 -5.05
N SER A 19 10.38 13.74 -3.74
CA SER A 19 10.09 15.03 -3.11
C SER A 19 11.31 15.97 -3.06
N GLY A 20 12.44 15.59 -3.69
CA GLY A 20 13.67 16.36 -3.73
C GLY A 20 14.39 16.47 -2.39
N MET A 21 14.06 15.64 -1.40
CA MET A 21 14.63 15.73 -0.05
C MET A 21 15.83 14.80 0.15
N ASN A 22 16.85 15.28 0.85
CA ASN A 22 17.90 14.44 1.42
C ASN A 22 17.45 13.81 2.76
N GLN A 23 18.25 12.89 3.32
CA GLN A 23 17.87 12.21 4.57
C GLN A 23 17.78 13.17 5.77
N GLU A 24 18.64 14.18 5.84
CA GLU A 24 18.68 15.14 6.94
C GLU A 24 17.41 16.02 6.93
N GLU A 25 16.98 16.45 5.75
CA GLU A 25 15.75 17.25 5.57
C GLU A 25 14.50 16.47 5.97
N LEU A 26 14.35 15.22 5.53
CA LEU A 26 13.20 14.41 5.93
C LEU A 26 13.24 14.09 7.42
N ALA A 27 14.41 13.77 7.97
CA ALA A 27 14.58 13.49 9.39
C ALA A 27 14.18 14.70 10.24
N PHE A 28 14.64 15.89 9.86
CA PHE A 28 14.26 17.16 10.49
C PHE A 28 12.75 17.39 10.44
N LYS A 29 12.13 17.30 9.25
CA LYS A 29 10.68 17.52 9.08
C LYS A 29 9.82 16.49 9.82
N SER A 30 10.29 15.26 9.96
CA SER A 30 9.60 14.19 10.68
C SER A 30 9.93 14.16 12.18
N GLY A 31 10.87 14.98 12.66
CA GLY A 31 11.27 15.01 14.07
C GLY A 31 11.89 13.69 14.54
N ILE A 32 12.68 13.04 13.69
CA ILE A 32 13.50 11.86 14.04
C ILE A 32 14.97 12.11 13.68
N SER A 33 15.89 11.27 14.17
CA SER A 33 17.30 11.42 13.80
C SER A 33 17.58 10.90 12.38
N ALA A 34 18.53 11.53 11.68
CA ALA A 34 18.97 11.08 10.36
C ALA A 34 19.50 9.64 10.37
N ALA A 35 20.19 9.25 11.46
CA ALA A 35 20.63 7.88 11.68
C ALA A 35 19.45 6.89 11.78
N HIS A 36 18.39 7.25 12.50
CA HIS A 36 17.19 6.42 12.61
C HIS A 36 16.45 6.31 11.28
N LEU A 37 16.28 7.44 10.56
CA LEU A 37 15.70 7.42 9.22
C LEU A 37 16.52 6.54 8.27
N GLY A 38 17.85 6.65 8.29
CA GLY A 38 18.73 5.83 7.46
C GLY A 38 18.65 4.34 7.79
N GLN A 39 18.48 3.97 9.06
CA GLN A 39 18.22 2.59 9.45
C GLN A 39 16.87 2.09 8.93
N ILE A 40 15.81 2.92 9.00
CA ILE A 40 14.48 2.60 8.48
C ILE A 40 14.54 2.40 6.96
N GLU A 41 15.13 3.33 6.20
CA GLU A 41 15.22 3.24 4.74
C GLU A 41 16.02 2.03 4.25
N ARG A 42 16.98 1.55 5.03
CA ARG A 42 17.74 0.33 4.71
C ARG A 42 17.04 -0.96 5.18
N GLY A 43 15.89 -0.85 5.85
CA GLY A 43 15.19 -1.98 6.46
C GLY A 43 15.87 -2.51 7.74
N LEU A 44 16.89 -1.81 8.26
CA LEU A 44 17.66 -2.23 9.44
C LEU A 44 16.91 -2.04 10.77
N LYS A 45 15.81 -1.29 10.76
CA LYS A 45 14.99 -1.05 11.94
C LYS A 45 13.53 -0.91 11.56
N SER A 46 12.66 -1.61 12.27
CA SER A 46 11.23 -1.47 12.13
C SER A 46 10.76 -0.21 12.88
N PRO A 47 10.16 0.78 12.20
CA PRO A 47 9.65 1.99 12.85
C PRO A 47 8.35 1.72 13.63
N THR A 48 8.10 2.52 14.66
CA THR A 48 6.79 2.52 15.34
C THR A 48 5.72 3.18 14.47
N ILE A 49 4.44 2.87 14.70
CA ILE A 49 3.31 3.54 14.02
C ILE A 49 3.40 5.07 14.12
N SER A 50 3.78 5.60 15.30
CA SER A 50 3.99 7.04 15.49
C SER A 50 5.10 7.60 14.58
N THR A 51 6.18 6.85 14.39
CA THR A 51 7.28 7.24 13.48
C THR A 51 6.81 7.24 12.04
N ILE A 52 6.03 6.24 11.64
CA ILE A 52 5.44 6.15 10.29
C ILE A 52 4.50 7.33 10.02
N GLN A 53 3.64 7.71 10.98
CA GLN A 53 2.77 8.88 10.87
C GLN A 53 3.56 10.19 10.70
N LYS A 54 4.64 10.36 11.47
CA LYS A 54 5.52 11.54 11.35
C LYS A 54 6.18 11.62 9.97
N ILE A 55 6.68 10.50 9.46
CA ILE A 55 7.29 10.40 8.14
C ILE A 55 6.25 10.70 7.05
N ALA A 56 5.05 10.11 7.12
CA ALA A 56 3.97 10.37 6.17
C ALA A 56 3.60 11.85 6.10
N LYS A 57 3.45 12.49 7.26
CA LYS A 57 3.18 13.93 7.37
C LYS A 57 4.31 14.77 6.77
N ALA A 58 5.56 14.43 7.05
CA ALA A 58 6.73 15.14 6.51
C ALA A 58 6.88 14.99 4.99
N LEU A 59 6.47 13.85 4.43
CA LEU A 59 6.41 13.59 2.99
C LEU A 59 5.15 14.14 2.32
N ASN A 60 4.20 14.70 3.09
CA ASN A 60 2.90 15.16 2.59
C ASN A 60 2.10 14.07 1.85
N VAL A 61 2.11 12.84 2.39
CA VAL A 61 1.35 11.70 1.86
C VAL A 61 0.46 11.08 2.92
N THR A 62 -0.59 10.38 2.48
CA THR A 62 -1.43 9.58 3.37
C THR A 62 -0.77 8.24 3.69
N LEU A 63 -1.18 7.59 4.79
CA LEU A 63 -0.67 6.25 5.12
C LEU A 63 -0.95 5.23 4.01
N PRO A 64 -2.13 5.17 3.36
CA PRO A 64 -2.34 4.28 2.22
C PRO A 64 -1.33 4.48 1.09
N ILE A 65 -0.95 5.72 0.77
CA ILE A 65 0.08 6.00 -0.25
C ILE A 65 1.46 5.54 0.22
N LEU A 66 1.77 5.70 1.51
CA LEU A 66 3.02 5.25 2.11
C LEU A 66 3.14 3.72 2.13
N PHE A 67 2.02 3.01 2.31
CA PHE A 67 1.93 1.55 2.32
C PHE A 67 1.54 0.95 0.95
N SER A 68 1.40 1.79 -0.08
CA SER A 68 1.23 1.33 -1.46
C SER A 68 2.57 0.79 -1.95
N PHE A 69 2.89 -0.42 -1.53
CA PHE A 69 3.93 -1.21 -2.16
C PHE A 69 3.44 -1.58 -3.55
N ASP A 70 4.37 -1.76 -4.49
CA ASP A 70 4.11 -2.53 -5.69
C ASP A 70 3.97 -4.00 -5.25
N LEU A 71 2.93 -4.24 -4.45
CA LEU A 71 2.45 -5.57 -4.27
C LEU A 71 2.14 -6.02 -5.70
N PRO A 72 2.57 -7.21 -6.11
CA PRO A 72 1.67 -7.96 -6.94
C PRO A 72 0.40 -8.03 -6.09
N THR A 73 -0.54 -7.10 -6.32
CA THR A 73 -1.94 -7.47 -6.28
C THR A 73 -1.93 -8.81 -6.96
N ILE A 74 -2.60 -9.80 -6.39
CA ILE A 74 -2.98 -10.94 -7.18
C ILE A 74 -3.91 -10.34 -8.26
N ASN A 75 -3.30 -9.76 -9.30
CA ASN A 75 -3.84 -9.64 -10.61
C ASN A 75 -3.92 -11.10 -10.97
N VAL A 76 -5.01 -11.71 -10.51
CA VAL A 76 -5.58 -12.86 -11.18
C VAL A 76 -5.92 -12.29 -12.54
N THR A 77 -4.92 -12.17 -13.41
CA THR A 77 -5.10 -11.85 -14.81
C THR A 77 -5.50 -13.17 -15.43
N SER A 78 -6.68 -13.63 -15.04
CA SER A 78 -7.34 -14.69 -15.75
C SER A 78 -8.09 -14.03 -16.90
N PRO A 79 -8.03 -14.59 -18.13
CA PRO A 79 -8.91 -14.17 -19.21
C PRO A 79 -10.37 -14.07 -18.77
N GLU A 80 -10.79 -14.93 -17.84
CA GLU A 80 -12.12 -14.94 -17.24
C GLU A 80 -12.42 -13.70 -16.40
N LEU A 81 -11.46 -13.19 -15.62
CA LEU A 81 -11.68 -11.98 -14.82
C LEU A 81 -11.69 -10.72 -15.67
N ASN A 82 -10.89 -10.66 -16.74
CA ASN A 82 -10.98 -9.57 -17.71
C ASN A 82 -12.36 -9.55 -18.39
N LYS A 83 -12.89 -10.74 -18.70
CA LYS A 83 -14.23 -10.89 -19.25
C LYS A 83 -15.33 -10.51 -18.24
N ILE A 84 -15.16 -10.85 -16.96
CA ILE A 84 -16.06 -10.39 -15.90
C ILE A 84 -16.02 -8.86 -15.79
N ASN A 85 -14.83 -8.25 -15.75
CA ASN A 85 -14.68 -6.81 -15.67
C ASN A 85 -15.32 -6.07 -16.86
N SER A 86 -15.26 -6.63 -18.07
CA SER A 86 -15.95 -6.04 -19.22
C SER A 86 -17.47 -6.06 -19.06
N TYR A 87 -18.05 -7.14 -18.52
CA TYR A 87 -19.48 -7.19 -18.20
C TYR A 87 -19.88 -6.20 -17.11
N LEU A 88 -19.04 -6.01 -16.10
CA LEU A 88 -19.33 -5.11 -14.97
C LEU A 88 -19.26 -3.62 -15.35
N SER A 89 -18.45 -3.26 -16.36
CA SER A 89 -18.16 -1.86 -16.71
C SER A 89 -19.37 -1.02 -17.15
N GLY A 90 -20.48 -1.65 -17.54
CA GLY A 90 -21.70 -0.97 -17.99
C GLY A 90 -22.91 -1.10 -17.04
N LEU A 91 -22.72 -1.64 -15.83
CA LEU A 91 -23.83 -1.98 -14.93
C LEU A 91 -24.14 -0.90 -13.91
N SER A 92 -25.39 -0.85 -13.46
CA SER A 92 -25.81 0.05 -12.39
C SER A 92 -25.39 -0.48 -11.01
N GLU A 93 -25.40 0.39 -10.01
CA GLU A 93 -25.07 0.00 -8.63
C GLU A 93 -26.05 -1.07 -8.08
N CYS A 94 -27.30 -1.09 -8.53
CA CYS A 94 -28.27 -2.12 -8.15
C CYS A 94 -27.90 -3.49 -8.72
N ASP A 95 -27.50 -3.54 -10.00
CA ASP A 95 -27.08 -4.79 -10.67
C ASP A 95 -25.83 -5.38 -9.99
N ILE A 96 -24.88 -4.52 -9.62
CA ILE A 96 -23.66 -4.92 -8.90
C ILE A 96 -24.00 -5.53 -7.53
N LYS A 97 -25.00 -4.96 -6.82
CA LYS A 97 -25.45 -5.49 -5.52
C LYS A 97 -26.07 -6.88 -5.67
N ASP A 98 -26.85 -7.12 -6.71
CA ASP A 98 -27.46 -8.43 -6.94
C ASP A 98 -26.42 -9.48 -7.34
N ILE A 99 -25.45 -9.12 -8.18
CA ILE A 99 -24.31 -9.97 -8.50
C ILE A 99 -23.51 -10.33 -7.24
N SER A 100 -23.29 -9.35 -6.35
CA SER A 100 -22.58 -9.58 -5.09
C SER A 100 -23.28 -10.62 -4.21
N LYS A 101 -24.63 -10.64 -4.18
CA LYS A 101 -25.40 -11.66 -3.44
C LYS A 101 -25.15 -13.05 -4.02
N ILE A 102 -25.20 -13.19 -5.34
CA ILE A 102 -24.97 -14.48 -6.02
C ILE A 102 -23.56 -15.02 -5.73
N ILE A 103 -22.53 -14.17 -5.85
CA ILE A 103 -21.15 -14.56 -5.56
C ILE A 103 -21.01 -15.05 -4.12
N LYS A 104 -21.61 -14.32 -3.15
CA LYS A 104 -21.61 -14.73 -1.74
C LYS A 104 -22.27 -16.09 -1.53
N SER A 105 -23.39 -16.36 -2.19
CA SER A 105 -24.05 -17.67 -2.12
C SER A 105 -23.16 -18.79 -2.67
N ILE A 106 -22.48 -18.57 -3.80
CA ILE A 106 -21.56 -19.57 -4.39
C ILE A 106 -20.39 -19.86 -3.44
N ILE A 107 -19.80 -18.83 -2.83
CA ILE A 107 -18.71 -18.99 -1.86
C ILE A 107 -19.19 -19.81 -0.65
N HIS A 108 -20.39 -19.54 -0.16
CA HIS A 108 -20.98 -20.28 0.96
C HIS A 108 -21.17 -21.76 0.63
N ILE A 109 -21.67 -22.08 -0.57
CA ILE A 109 -21.86 -23.47 -1.04
C ILE A 109 -20.52 -24.21 -1.14
N LYS A 110 -19.47 -23.56 -1.63
CA LYS A 110 -18.14 -24.20 -1.80
C LYS A 110 -17.43 -24.50 -0.48
N ASN A 111 -17.76 -23.75 0.57
CA ASN A 111 -17.14 -23.87 1.90
C ASN A 111 -18.02 -24.65 2.90
N SER A 112 -19.15 -25.21 2.45
CA SER A 112 -20.01 -26.12 3.21
C SER A 112 -19.71 -27.57 2.84
#